data_AF-A0A952CZL6-F1
#
_entry.id   AF-A0A952CZL6-F1
#
_cell.length_a   1.000
_cell.length_b   1.000
_cell.length_c   1.000
_cell.angle_alpha   90.00
_cell.angle_beta   90.00
_cell.angle_gamma   90.00
#
_symmetry.space_group_name_H-M   'P 1'
#
loop_
_entity.id
_entity.type
_entity.pdbx_description
1 polymer ?
#
loop_
_entity_poly.entity_id
_entity_poly.type
_entity_poly.pdbx_seq_one_letter_code
_entity_poly.pdbx_strand_id
1 'polypeptide(L)' 'MLLPIIGLILGAVLGAALARRRGGGRADMAQWAAVWAIILALAGVVITVAVLRG' A
#
# COMPACT_ATOMS: atom_id res chain seq x y z
N MET A 1 1.48 -7.54 -14.19
CA MET A 1 2.69 -7.03 -13.50
C MET A 1 2.55 -5.61 -12.96
N LEU A 2 1.64 -4.77 -13.49
CA LEU A 2 1.45 -3.39 -13.01
C LEU A 2 0.68 -3.30 -11.67
N LEU A 3 -0.23 -4.25 -11.39
CA LEU A 3 -1.11 -4.22 -10.21
C LEU A 3 -0.38 -4.13 -8.85
N PRO A 4 0.71 -4.88 -8.59
CA PRO A 4 1.47 -4.73 -7.34
C PRO A 4 2.07 -3.33 -7.17
N ILE A 5 2.57 -2.72 -8.26
CA ILE A 5 3.18 -1.37 -8.22
C ILE A 5 2.12 -0.31 -7.95
N ILE A 6 0.95 -0.44 -8.57
CA ILE A 6 -0.20 0.44 -8.29
C ILE A 6 -0.61 0.29 -6.82
N GLY A 7 -0.71 -0.94 -6.32
CA GLY A 7 -1.00 -1.22 -4.91
C GLY A 7 0.02 -0.60 -3.97
N LEU A 8 1.32 -0.71 -4.27
CA LEU A 8 2.40 -0.12 -3.48
C LEU A 8 2.24 1.40 -3.33
N ILE A 9 2.06 2.11 -4.46
CA ILE A 9 1.97 3.57 -4.46
C ILE A 9 0.69 4.03 -3.76
N LEU A 10 -0.45 3.41 -4.08
CA LEU A 10 -1.73 3.74 -3.43
C LEU A 10 -1.66 3.47 -1.94
N GLY A 11 -1.06 2.36 -1.53
CA GLY A 11 -0.90 2.00 -0.12
C GLY A 11 -0.01 3.00 0.62
N ALA A 12 1.12 3.39 0.03
CA ALA A 12 2.00 4.40 0.62
C ALA A 12 1.27 5.73 0.85
N VAL A 13 0.55 6.22 -0.17
CA VAL A 13 -0.17 7.49 -0.10
C VAL A 13 -1.31 7.43 0.91
N LEU A 14 -2.12 6.37 0.89
CA LEU A 14 -3.23 6.17 1.82
C LEU A 14 -2.75 6.04 3.27
N GLY A 15 -1.69 5.25 3.50
CA GLY A 15 -1.10 5.06 4.81
C GLY A 15 -0.56 6.36 5.40
N ALA A 16 0.24 7.12 4.63
CA ALA A 16 0.73 8.43 5.05
C ALA A 16 -0.42 9.40 5.34
N ALA A 17 -1.43 9.48 4.46
CA ALA A 17 -2.57 10.36 4.63
C ALA A 17 -3.38 10.02 5.89
N LEU A 18 -3.55 8.73 6.18
CA LEU A 18 -4.27 8.25 7.35
C LEU A 18 -3.52 8.55 8.67
N ALA A 19 -2.20 8.36 8.69
CA ALA A 19 -1.36 8.78 9.82
C ALA A 19 -1.44 10.29 10.05
N ARG A 20 -1.39 11.09 8.97
CA ARG A 20 -1.51 12.55 9.05
C ARG A 20 -2.86 12.97 9.65
N ARG A 21 -3.95 12.33 9.24
CA ARG A 21 -5.31 12.59 9.76
C ARG A 21 -5.43 12.24 11.26
N ARG A 22 -4.60 11.33 11.76
CA ARG A 22 -4.52 10.96 13.18
C ARG A 22 -3.53 11.81 13.98
N GLY A 23 -2.95 12.86 13.38
CA GLY A 23 -1.97 13.73 14.04
C GLY A 23 -0.57 13.11 14.18
N GLY A 24 -0.28 12.01 13.46
CA GLY A 24 1.02 11.34 13.52
C GLY A 24 2.15 12.20 12.95
N GLY A 25 3.35 12.05 13.53
CA GLY A 25 4.55 12.73 13.08
C GLY A 25 5.08 12.20 11.74
N ARG A 26 6.23 12.73 11.28
CA ARG A 26 6.86 12.29 10.02
C ARG A 26 7.28 10.81 10.05
N ALA A 27 7.77 10.35 11.19
CA ALA A 27 8.12 8.94 11.40
C ALA A 27 6.86 8.05 11.34
N ASP A 28 5.77 8.45 11.99
CA ASP A 28 4.50 7.71 11.95
C ASP A 28 3.95 7.65 10.52
N MET A 29 3.95 8.78 9.80
CA MET A 29 3.52 8.79 8.40
C MET A 29 4.33 7.83 7.54
N ALA A 30 5.65 7.74 7.74
CA ALA A 30 6.51 6.81 7.02
C ALA A 30 6.22 5.34 7.37
N GLN A 31 6.00 5.02 8.64
CA GLN A 31 5.65 3.67 9.07
C GLN A 31 4.30 3.23 8.51
N TRP A 32 3.29 4.10 8.60
CA TRP A 32 1.97 3.80 8.04
C TRP A 32 2.01 3.67 6.52
N ALA A 33 2.74 4.55 5.83
CA ALA A 33 2.95 4.43 4.39
C ALA A 33 3.56 3.07 4.03
N ALA A 34 4.63 2.65 4.72
CA ALA A 34 5.30 1.38 4.46
C ALA A 34 4.37 0.18 4.67
N VAL A 35 3.63 0.15 5.80
CA VAL A 35 2.70 -0.94 6.10
C VAL A 35 1.59 -1.04 5.04
N TRP A 36 0.93 0.07 4.72
CA TRP A 36 -0.15 0.08 3.73
C TRP A 36 0.35 -0.21 2.31
N ALA A 37 1.55 0.26 1.94
CA ALA A 37 2.18 -0.06 0.67
C ALA A 37 2.40 -1.56 0.50
N ILE A 38 2.94 -2.22 1.54
CA ILE A 38 3.17 -3.67 1.51
C ILE A 38 1.85 -4.42 1.39
N ILE A 39 0.85 -4.08 2.20
CA ILE A 39 -0.47 -4.75 2.17
C ILE A 39 -1.08 -4.68 0.77
N LEU A 40 -1.14 -3.50 0.17
CA LEU A 40 -1.76 -3.33 -1.16
C LEU A 40 -0.90 -3.88 -2.30
N ALA A 41 0.43 -3.85 -2.19
CA ALA A 41 1.31 -4.50 -3.16
C ALA A 41 1.09 -6.01 -3.18
N LEU A 42 1.02 -6.64 -2.00
CA LEU A 42 0.75 -8.07 -1.85
C LEU A 42 -0.65 -8.44 -2.37
N ALA A 43 -1.67 -7.63 -2.08
CA ALA A 43 -2.99 -7.80 -2.67
C ALA A 43 -2.93 -7.75 -4.21
N GLY A 44 -2.16 -6.82 -4.79
CA GLY A 44 -1.93 -6.75 -6.22
C GLY A 44 -1.25 -7.98 -6.81
N VAL A 45 -0.33 -8.63 -6.06
CA VAL A 45 0.29 -9.90 -6.47
C VAL A 45 -0.76 -11.01 -6.49
N VAL A 46 -1.54 -11.16 -5.42
CA VAL A 46 -2.60 -12.19 -5.32
C VAL A 46 -3.62 -12.02 -6.45
N ILE A 47 -4.08 -10.79 -6.69
CA ILE A 47 -5.01 -10.48 -7.79
C ILE A 47 -4.36 -10.83 -9.14
N THR A 48 -3.10 -10.46 -9.36
CA THR A 48 -2.40 -10.78 -10.61
C THR A 48 -2.35 -12.29 -10.84
N VAL A 49 -2.01 -13.07 -9.82
CA VAL A 49 -1.95 -14.53 -9.93
C VAL A 49 -3.33 -15.12 -10.19
N ALA A 50 -4.36 -14.66 -9.46
CA ALA A 50 -5.73 -15.13 -9.62
C ALA A 50 -6.28 -14.84 -11.02
N VAL A 51 -5.99 -13.67 -11.60
CA VAL A 51 -6.45 -13.30 -12.95
C VAL A 51 -5.68 -14.05 -14.03
N LEU A 52 -4.37 -14.30 -13.85
CA LEU A 52 -3.56 -14.93 -14.89
C LEU A 52 -3.58 -16.46 -14.85
N ARG A 53 -3.88 -17.06 -13.70
CA ARG A 53 -3.80 -18.52 -13.49
C ARG A 53 -5.10 -19.15 -12.97
N GLY A 54 -6.15 -18.34 -12.80
CA GLY A 54 -7.50 -18.81 -12.45
C GLY A 54 -8.36 -19.07 -13.68
#